data_AF-A0A7J3MWB3-F1
#
_entry.id   AF-A0A7J3MWB3-F1
#
_cell.length_a   1.000
_cell.length_b   1.000
_cell.length_c   1.000
_cell.angle_alpha   90.00
_cell.angle_beta   90.00
_cell.angle_gamma   90.00
#
_symmetry.space_group_name_H-M   'P 1'
#
loop_
_entity.id
_entity.type
_entity.pdbx_description
1 polymer ?
#
loop_
_entity_poly.entity_id
_entity_poly.type
_entity_poly.pdbx_seq_one_letter_code
_entity_poly.pdbx_strand_id
1 'polypeptide(L)'
;MRLIPLGGVNEIGGNKFYIEARGEGILIDFGVSFTARREYFGGYLRPKRYSVLASLLRCGAIPAVSNIYDTSLFDPLGLVEEKLRHSPALNVLGIVISHPHIDHYGHLSLIRNDLPIYIGESSLKIAETREKTKSARTVEERVFLDRDRRIETFRTGSTIIIGSIRIIPIHVDHSVPGSYGFVIHTSEGSIAYSGDLRLHGPKSQFTYEFTEAIQREGVDTLMLEGTRIDEKEDITEHDVYLRLVDTFREARHGLIVILTGITDYDRFISIARAAIENSRITAVSLRMAAMLEVFHEVGMLPNELLPGCGNVVAYVERKGSGSIDLEKDYDRWERSYIDQLRERRCEPIFDVDLSREQSRYVMVINAPDDVIDLVFVRPVEGSIFVYSSSEPHNEEQEIDRQRVENWLKILGMKSLQVHASGHAGRSELIEILRNASPKRLIPIHSEKPSLFDELIRDAGINCRLVQASLLNTLDL
;
A
#
# COMPACT_ATOMS: atom_id res chain seq x y z
N MET A 1 20.81 3.48 22.35
CA MET A 1 19.58 2.96 21.72
C MET A 1 19.98 1.93 20.69
N ARG A 2 19.32 0.78 20.61
CA ARG A 2 19.63 -0.27 19.62
C ARG A 2 18.59 -0.28 18.51
N LEU A 3 19.02 -0.14 17.27
CA LEU A 3 18.19 -0.28 16.07
C LEU A 3 18.68 -1.49 15.25
N ILE A 4 17.79 -2.45 15.05
CA ILE A 4 18.08 -3.67 14.28
C ILE A 4 17.14 -3.70 13.06
N PRO A 5 17.65 -3.48 11.84
CA PRO A 5 16.88 -3.77 10.64
C PRO A 5 16.62 -5.27 10.54
N LEU A 6 15.35 -5.64 10.48
CA LEU A 6 14.90 -7.01 10.27
C LEU A 6 14.45 -7.27 8.82
N GLY A 7 14.31 -6.19 8.04
CA GLY A 7 13.96 -6.13 6.63
C GLY A 7 13.88 -4.67 6.17
N GLY A 8 13.63 -4.43 4.89
CA GLY A 8 13.46 -3.10 4.31
C GLY A 8 14.76 -2.30 4.16
N VAL A 9 15.92 -2.98 4.05
CA VAL A 9 17.22 -2.33 3.83
C VAL A 9 17.97 -3.05 2.70
N ASN A 10 18.37 -2.31 1.67
CA ASN A 10 18.82 -2.85 0.37
C ASN A 10 17.72 -3.65 -0.37
N GLU A 11 16.45 -3.41 -0.05
CA GLU A 11 15.29 -3.99 -0.71
C GLU A 11 14.14 -2.98 -0.74
N ILE A 12 13.20 -3.19 -1.66
CA ILE A 12 11.89 -2.51 -1.68
C ILE A 12 10.84 -3.48 -1.12
N GLY A 13 9.98 -2.93 -0.28
CA GLY A 13 9.06 -3.68 0.57
C GLY A 13 9.76 -4.33 1.76
N GLY A 14 8.98 -5.09 2.53
CA GLY A 14 9.52 -5.87 3.63
C GLY A 14 9.97 -5.05 4.83
N ASN A 15 9.42 -3.86 5.02
CA ASN A 15 9.75 -2.95 6.12
C ASN A 15 9.50 -3.63 7.47
N LYS A 16 10.58 -3.81 8.24
CA LYS A 16 10.58 -4.42 9.58
C LYS A 16 11.76 -3.87 10.36
N PHE A 17 11.51 -3.05 11.38
CA PHE A 17 12.59 -2.46 12.19
C PHE A 17 12.33 -2.71 13.66
N TYR A 18 13.35 -3.19 14.38
CA TYR A 18 13.29 -3.37 15.82
C TYR A 18 14.08 -2.26 16.51
N ILE A 19 13.40 -1.51 17.38
CA ILE A 19 14.00 -0.43 18.19
C ILE A 19 13.90 -0.82 19.65
N GLU A 20 15.02 -0.80 20.36
CA GLU A 20 15.10 -1.15 21.78
C GLU A 20 15.85 -0.09 22.58
N ALA A 21 15.32 0.19 23.77
CA ALA A 21 16.01 0.95 24.82
C ALA A 21 15.74 0.27 26.17
N ARG A 22 16.77 0.19 27.03
CA ARG A 22 16.67 -0.44 28.36
C ARG A 22 16.05 -1.85 28.39
N GLY A 23 16.26 -2.64 27.33
CA GLY A 23 15.71 -3.99 27.22
C GLY A 23 14.24 -4.05 26.81
N GLU A 24 13.59 -2.91 26.54
CA GLU A 24 12.21 -2.82 26.07
C GLU A 24 12.20 -2.48 24.58
N GLY A 25 11.60 -3.35 23.76
CA GLY A 25 11.63 -3.22 22.31
C GLY A 25 10.26 -3.04 21.68
N ILE A 26 10.24 -2.35 20.54
CA ILE A 26 9.09 -2.25 19.64
C ILE A 26 9.48 -2.70 18.24
N LEU A 27 8.49 -3.15 17.48
CA LEU A 27 8.61 -3.31 16.03
C LEU A 27 7.93 -2.12 15.34
N ILE A 28 8.61 -1.52 14.35
CA ILE A 28 8.03 -0.58 13.40
C ILE A 28 7.86 -1.33 12.08
N ASP A 29 6.60 -1.42 11.65
CA ASP A 29 6.13 -2.23 10.53
C ASP A 29 6.48 -3.72 10.65
N PHE A 30 5.72 -4.55 9.94
CA PHE A 30 6.04 -5.95 9.74
C PHE A 30 5.46 -6.50 8.43
N GLY A 31 5.96 -6.04 7.29
CA GLY A 31 5.31 -6.34 6.01
C GLY A 31 6.06 -7.28 5.06
N VAL A 32 5.41 -7.59 3.94
CA VAL A 32 5.88 -8.53 2.91
C VAL A 32 7.09 -7.96 2.14
N SER A 33 8.19 -8.71 2.04
CA SER A 33 9.31 -8.35 1.14
C SER A 33 8.91 -8.57 -0.31
N PHE A 34 8.87 -7.50 -1.10
CA PHE A 34 8.58 -7.59 -2.53
C PHE A 34 9.77 -8.15 -3.31
N THR A 35 11.00 -7.88 -2.87
CA THR A 35 12.20 -8.50 -3.43
C THR A 35 12.16 -10.02 -3.28
N ALA A 36 11.94 -10.55 -2.07
CA ALA A 36 11.86 -11.99 -1.85
C ALA A 36 10.61 -12.60 -2.52
N ARG A 37 9.50 -11.85 -2.57
CA ARG A 37 8.31 -12.25 -3.31
C ARG A 37 8.61 -12.43 -4.79
N ARG A 38 9.25 -11.45 -5.43
CA ARG A 38 9.67 -11.50 -6.85
C ARG A 38 10.59 -12.68 -7.14
N GLU A 39 11.52 -12.99 -6.23
CA GLU A 39 12.55 -14.01 -6.47
C GLU A 39 12.06 -15.45 -6.24
N TYR A 40 11.20 -15.67 -5.23
CA TYR A 40 10.87 -17.03 -4.76
C TYR A 40 9.39 -17.39 -4.85
N PHE A 41 8.50 -16.41 -4.96
CA PHE A 41 7.07 -16.59 -4.93
C PHE A 41 6.43 -15.95 -6.17
N GLY A 42 5.15 -16.23 -6.43
CA GLY A 42 4.47 -15.70 -7.62
C GLY A 42 3.64 -16.77 -8.32
N GLY A 43 2.56 -16.33 -9.00
CA GLY A 43 1.57 -17.24 -9.58
C GLY A 43 1.11 -18.34 -8.60
N TYR A 44 1.51 -19.59 -8.90
CA TYR A 44 1.20 -20.80 -8.12
C TYR A 44 2.20 -21.12 -7.00
N LEU A 45 3.37 -20.48 -6.98
CA LEU A 45 4.39 -20.64 -5.94
C LEU A 45 4.05 -19.71 -4.78
N ARG A 46 3.17 -20.18 -3.89
CA ARG A 46 2.76 -19.45 -2.68
C ARG A 46 3.14 -20.24 -1.43
N PRO A 47 3.56 -19.58 -0.34
CA PRO A 47 3.77 -20.25 0.93
C PRO A 47 2.50 -20.99 1.37
N LYS A 48 2.62 -22.29 1.62
CA LYS A 48 1.53 -23.10 2.16
C LYS A 48 1.43 -22.89 3.66
N ARG A 49 0.22 -22.92 4.22
CA ARG A 49 -0.01 -22.66 5.65
C ARG A 49 0.88 -23.51 6.57
N TYR A 50 1.03 -24.80 6.29
CA TYR A 50 1.82 -25.72 7.13
C TYR A 50 3.35 -25.52 7.04
N SER A 51 3.84 -24.73 6.08
CA SER A 51 5.27 -24.50 5.85
C SER A 51 5.61 -23.03 5.69
N VAL A 52 4.69 -22.11 5.99
CA VAL A 52 4.82 -20.68 5.66
C VAL A 52 6.06 -20.07 6.32
N LEU A 53 6.23 -20.27 7.63
CA LEU A 53 7.40 -19.80 8.36
C LEU A 53 8.68 -20.48 7.86
N ALA A 54 8.64 -21.80 7.64
CA ALA A 54 9.80 -22.55 7.16
C ALA A 54 10.29 -22.05 5.79
N SER A 55 9.36 -21.81 4.86
CA SER A 55 9.66 -21.30 3.51
C SER A 55 10.22 -19.88 3.56
N LEU A 56 9.53 -18.97 4.26
CA LEU A 56 9.92 -17.56 4.35
C LEU A 56 11.26 -17.37 5.08
N LEU A 57 11.51 -18.12 6.16
CA LEU A 57 12.81 -18.10 6.85
C LEU A 57 13.94 -18.63 5.97
N ARG A 58 13.68 -19.62 5.11
CA ARG A 58 14.72 -20.23 4.26
C ARG A 58 15.14 -19.32 3.12
N CYS A 59 14.21 -18.59 2.52
CA CYS A 59 14.52 -17.64 1.44
C CYS A 59 14.87 -16.24 1.97
N GLY A 60 14.90 -16.03 3.28
CA GLY A 60 15.26 -14.74 3.89
C GLY A 60 14.17 -13.67 3.83
N ALA A 61 12.93 -14.01 3.45
CA ALA A 61 11.81 -13.06 3.39
C ALA A 61 11.37 -12.54 4.77
N ILE A 62 11.68 -13.31 5.83
CA ILE A 62 11.47 -12.92 7.24
C ILE A 62 12.74 -13.19 8.05
N PRO A 63 13.03 -12.39 9.09
CA PRO A 63 14.24 -12.49 9.89
C PRO A 63 14.29 -13.77 10.72
N ALA A 64 15.49 -14.35 10.86
CA ALA A 64 15.75 -15.42 11.83
C ALA A 64 15.94 -14.82 13.23
N VAL A 65 14.82 -14.53 13.91
CA VAL A 65 14.75 -14.05 15.29
C VAL A 65 13.67 -14.82 16.05
N SER A 66 13.90 -15.10 17.33
CA SER A 66 12.97 -15.86 18.17
C SER A 66 12.07 -14.96 19.01
N ASN A 67 11.05 -15.55 19.64
CA ASN A 67 10.09 -14.90 20.55
C ASN A 67 9.06 -13.94 19.91
N ILE A 68 8.90 -13.94 18.58
CA ILE A 68 7.90 -13.10 17.89
C ILE A 68 6.88 -13.87 17.07
N TYR A 69 7.22 -15.07 16.56
CA TYR A 69 6.37 -15.80 15.63
C TYR A 69 5.26 -16.61 16.33
N ASP A 70 4.14 -16.75 15.63
CA ASP A 70 3.02 -17.60 16.03
C ASP A 70 3.41 -19.09 15.92
N THR A 71 3.44 -19.76 17.07
CA THR A 71 3.82 -21.18 17.17
C THR A 71 2.84 -22.11 16.47
N SER A 72 1.59 -21.69 16.23
CA SER A 72 0.61 -22.48 15.47
C SER A 72 0.95 -22.59 13.97
N LEU A 73 1.89 -21.77 13.48
CA LEU A 73 2.40 -21.79 12.12
C LEU A 73 3.71 -22.58 11.98
N PHE A 74 4.21 -23.18 13.06
CA PHE A 74 5.43 -23.97 13.03
C PHE A 74 5.18 -25.26 12.24
N ASP A 75 6.18 -25.67 11.47
CA ASP A 75 6.08 -26.88 10.68
C ASP A 75 6.11 -28.12 11.59
N PRO A 76 5.45 -29.22 11.18
CA PRO A 76 5.33 -30.43 12.00
C PRO A 76 6.65 -31.18 12.19
N LEU A 77 7.71 -30.85 11.44
CA LEU A 77 9.02 -31.49 11.53
C LEU A 77 9.99 -30.73 12.44
N GLY A 78 9.57 -29.60 13.03
CA GLY A 78 10.39 -28.80 13.94
C GLY A 78 11.51 -28.00 13.27
N LEU A 79 11.47 -27.82 11.94
CA LEU A 79 12.53 -27.11 11.20
C LEU A 79 12.60 -25.63 11.61
N VAL A 80 11.44 -25.00 11.80
CA VAL A 80 11.33 -23.62 12.29
C VAL A 80 11.87 -23.53 13.71
N GLU A 81 11.47 -24.46 14.59
CA GLU A 81 11.91 -24.45 15.99
C GLU A 81 13.43 -24.59 16.10
N GLU A 82 14.03 -25.53 15.38
CA GLU A 82 15.48 -25.74 15.35
C GLU A 82 16.23 -24.50 14.88
N LYS A 83 15.75 -23.86 13.80
CA LYS A 83 16.35 -22.63 13.26
C LYS A 83 16.25 -21.48 14.26
N LEU A 84 15.10 -21.30 14.89
CA LEU A 84 14.86 -20.19 15.83
C LEU A 84 15.55 -20.39 17.18
N ARG A 85 15.80 -21.62 17.62
CA ARG A 85 16.54 -21.93 18.86
C ARG A 85 17.94 -21.32 18.90
N HIS A 86 18.58 -21.19 17.73
CA HIS A 86 19.91 -20.61 17.58
C HIS A 86 19.87 -19.12 17.18
N SER A 87 18.68 -18.54 17.08
CA SER A 87 18.47 -17.17 16.62
C SER A 87 18.34 -16.18 17.80
N PRO A 88 18.76 -14.92 17.64
CA PRO A 88 18.59 -13.90 18.67
C PRO A 88 17.13 -13.77 19.11
N ALA A 89 16.90 -13.71 20.42
CA ALA A 89 15.58 -13.47 20.99
C ALA A 89 15.34 -11.96 21.11
N LEU A 90 14.16 -11.51 20.66
CA LEU A 90 13.73 -10.12 20.81
C LEU A 90 12.75 -9.99 21.97
N ASN A 91 12.83 -8.88 22.70
CA ASN A 91 11.83 -8.52 23.71
C ASN A 91 10.89 -7.46 23.13
N VAL A 92 9.85 -7.90 22.44
CA VAL A 92 8.87 -7.01 21.79
C VAL A 92 7.69 -6.79 22.72
N LEU A 93 7.37 -5.52 22.97
CA LEU A 93 6.23 -5.08 23.77
C LEU A 93 5.04 -4.64 22.92
N GLY A 94 5.26 -4.26 21.67
CA GLY A 94 4.22 -3.82 20.74
C GLY A 94 4.75 -3.59 19.34
N ILE A 95 3.83 -3.47 18.38
CA ILE A 95 4.13 -3.30 16.96
C ILE A 95 3.39 -2.06 16.45
N VAL A 96 4.08 -1.17 15.76
CA VAL A 96 3.51 0.09 15.26
C VAL A 96 3.55 0.09 13.74
N ILE A 97 2.40 0.32 13.11
CA ILE A 97 2.22 0.24 11.67
C ILE A 97 2.07 1.64 11.09
N SER A 98 2.91 1.96 10.11
CA SER A 98 2.93 3.26 9.44
C SER A 98 1.72 3.47 8.54
N HIS A 99 1.35 2.48 7.72
CA HIS A 99 0.27 2.64 6.76
C HIS A 99 -0.23 1.29 6.19
N PRO A 100 -1.36 1.26 5.45
CA PRO A 100 -2.03 0.02 5.07
C PRO A 100 -1.57 -0.57 3.71
N HIS A 101 -0.29 -0.46 3.38
CA HIS A 101 0.31 -1.27 2.31
C HIS A 101 0.88 -2.60 2.83
N ILE A 102 0.82 -3.65 2.01
CA ILE A 102 1.03 -5.03 2.48
C ILE A 102 2.49 -5.30 2.85
N ASP A 103 3.40 -4.53 2.29
CA ASP A 103 4.82 -4.51 2.58
C ASP A 103 5.19 -3.73 3.86
N HIS A 104 4.19 -3.14 4.53
CA HIS A 104 4.29 -2.59 5.89
C HIS A 104 3.58 -3.42 6.96
N TYR A 105 2.54 -4.21 6.64
CA TYR A 105 1.83 -4.98 7.68
C TYR A 105 1.53 -6.45 7.36
N GLY A 106 1.69 -6.93 6.12
CA GLY A 106 1.18 -8.24 5.71
C GLY A 106 1.81 -9.44 6.44
N HIS A 107 3.05 -9.33 6.89
CA HIS A 107 3.70 -10.38 7.68
C HIS A 107 3.29 -10.37 9.16
N LEU A 108 2.48 -9.41 9.62
CA LEU A 108 1.85 -9.49 10.94
C LEU A 108 1.03 -10.76 11.12
N SER A 109 0.48 -11.32 10.03
CA SER A 109 -0.18 -12.64 10.02
C SER A 109 0.67 -13.77 10.61
N LEU A 110 2.01 -13.61 10.63
CA LEU A 110 2.99 -14.58 11.12
C LEU A 110 3.36 -14.39 12.60
N ILE A 111 2.99 -13.24 13.18
CA ILE A 111 3.37 -12.84 14.53
C ILE A 111 2.38 -13.38 15.56
N ARG A 112 2.84 -13.70 16.76
CA ARG A 112 1.99 -14.10 17.90
C ARG A 112 0.88 -13.09 18.20
N ASN A 113 -0.22 -13.53 18.80
CA ASN A 113 -1.44 -12.71 18.99
C ASN A 113 -1.43 -11.82 20.23
N ASP A 114 -0.58 -12.12 21.22
CA ASP A 114 -0.52 -11.41 22.50
C ASP A 114 0.15 -10.03 22.40
N LEU A 115 0.83 -9.74 21.28
CA LEU A 115 1.45 -8.43 21.04
C LEU A 115 0.40 -7.40 20.60
N PRO A 116 0.30 -6.23 21.29
CA PRO A 116 -0.55 -5.15 20.84
C PRO A 116 -0.04 -4.56 19.52
N ILE A 117 -0.98 -4.28 18.61
CA ILE A 117 -0.74 -3.58 17.35
C ILE A 117 -1.26 -2.16 17.46
N TYR A 118 -0.41 -1.20 17.15
CA TYR A 118 -0.71 0.20 17.05
C TYR A 118 -0.80 0.57 15.57
N ILE A 119 -1.94 1.08 15.11
CA ILE A 119 -2.16 1.40 13.70
C ILE A 119 -3.04 2.64 13.57
N GLY A 120 -2.85 3.45 12.52
CA GLY A 120 -3.72 4.58 12.26
C GLY A 120 -5.19 4.16 12.13
N GLU A 121 -6.11 4.96 12.68
CA GLU A 121 -7.55 4.64 12.63
C GLU A 121 -8.04 4.42 11.17
N SER A 122 -7.64 5.30 10.25
CA SER A 122 -7.99 5.17 8.83
C SER A 122 -7.32 3.96 8.19
N SER A 123 -6.06 3.69 8.55
CA SER A 123 -5.26 2.58 8.02
C SER A 123 -5.89 1.23 8.39
N LEU A 124 -6.38 1.09 9.63
CA LEU A 124 -7.08 -0.11 10.09
C LEU A 124 -8.33 -0.38 9.25
N LYS A 125 -9.21 0.61 9.08
CA LYS A 125 -10.44 0.46 8.29
C LYS A 125 -10.15 0.06 6.84
N ILE A 126 -9.12 0.65 6.23
CA ILE A 126 -8.68 0.32 4.87
C ILE A 126 -8.17 -1.12 4.81
N ALA A 127 -7.32 -1.53 5.75
CA ALA A 127 -6.76 -2.87 5.78
C ALA A 127 -7.82 -3.95 6.02
N GLU A 128 -8.73 -3.74 6.99
CA GLU A 128 -9.86 -4.62 7.27
C GLU A 128 -10.79 -4.76 6.05
N THR A 129 -11.07 -3.67 5.35
CA THR A 129 -11.92 -3.71 4.16
C THR A 129 -11.24 -4.42 3.00
N ARG A 130 -9.93 -4.22 2.82
CA ARG A 130 -9.12 -4.96 1.84
C ARG A 130 -9.16 -6.46 2.10
N GLU A 131 -9.08 -6.86 3.38
CA GLU A 131 -9.16 -8.24 3.85
C GLU A 131 -10.58 -8.81 3.64
N LYS A 132 -11.61 -8.14 4.15
CA LYS A 132 -13.02 -8.55 4.06
C LYS A 132 -13.48 -8.83 2.63
N THR A 133 -13.07 -7.97 1.70
CA THR A 133 -13.58 -7.96 0.32
C THR A 133 -12.78 -8.87 -0.63
N LYS A 134 -11.83 -9.67 -0.10
CA LYS A 134 -11.00 -10.57 -0.91
C LYS A 134 -11.53 -12.00 -0.86
N SER A 135 -11.95 -12.54 -2.00
CA SER A 135 -12.57 -13.88 -2.08
C SER A 135 -11.62 -15.02 -1.68
N ALA A 136 -10.33 -14.92 -2.04
CA ALA A 136 -9.31 -15.93 -1.72
C ALA A 136 -8.11 -15.29 -1.00
N ARG A 137 -8.15 -15.35 0.34
CA ARG A 137 -7.10 -14.80 1.22
C ARG A 137 -5.95 -15.77 1.44
N THR A 138 -4.71 -15.33 1.18
CA THR A 138 -3.47 -16.02 1.58
C THR A 138 -3.25 -15.91 3.10
N VAL A 139 -2.18 -16.51 3.64
CA VAL A 139 -1.80 -16.33 5.05
C VAL A 139 -1.49 -14.85 5.34
N GLU A 140 -0.74 -14.19 4.45
CA GLU A 140 -0.32 -12.79 4.57
C GLU A 140 -1.50 -11.79 4.57
N GLU A 141 -2.67 -12.24 4.14
CA GLU A 141 -3.88 -11.44 4.01
C GLU A 141 -4.88 -11.67 5.16
N ARG A 142 -4.52 -12.49 6.15
CA ARG A 142 -5.36 -12.80 7.33
C ARG A 142 -4.75 -12.20 8.58
N VAL A 143 -4.84 -10.87 8.69
CA VAL A 143 -4.14 -10.13 9.75
C VAL A 143 -5.11 -9.71 10.85
N PHE A 144 -6.24 -9.10 10.47
CA PHE A 144 -7.11 -8.37 11.40
C PHE A 144 -8.44 -9.08 11.67
N LEU A 145 -9.09 -9.64 10.65
CA LEU A 145 -10.46 -10.16 10.81
C LEU A 145 -10.54 -11.59 11.34
N ASP A 146 -9.50 -12.40 11.06
CA ASP A 146 -9.48 -13.82 11.41
C ASP A 146 -8.74 -14.12 12.74
N ARG A 147 -8.25 -13.09 13.45
CA ARG A 147 -7.38 -13.25 14.63
C ARG A 147 -7.82 -12.34 15.76
N ASP A 148 -7.87 -12.88 16.97
CA ASP A 148 -8.07 -12.09 18.19
C ASP A 148 -6.76 -11.41 18.57
N ARG A 149 -6.64 -10.12 18.24
CA ARG A 149 -5.46 -9.29 18.51
C ARG A 149 -5.89 -8.03 19.24
N ARG A 150 -5.07 -7.58 20.18
CA ARG A 150 -5.22 -6.26 20.78
C ARG A 150 -4.78 -5.20 19.76
N ILE A 151 -5.72 -4.40 19.27
CA ILE A 151 -5.46 -3.31 18.33
C ILE A 151 -5.75 -1.98 19.01
N GLU A 152 -4.80 -1.05 18.95
CA GLU A 152 -4.92 0.30 19.48
C GLU A 152 -4.75 1.30 18.34
N THR A 153 -5.78 2.11 18.09
CA THR A 153 -5.76 3.08 17.00
C THR A 153 -5.16 4.42 17.43
N PHE A 154 -4.47 5.10 16.52
CA PHE A 154 -3.96 6.45 16.74
C PHE A 154 -4.25 7.40 15.57
N ARG A 155 -3.98 8.69 15.78
CA ARG A 155 -3.96 9.76 14.75
C ARG A 155 -2.88 10.81 15.08
N THR A 156 -2.55 11.71 14.14
CA THR A 156 -1.73 12.90 14.44
C THR A 156 -2.26 13.63 15.67
N GLY A 157 -1.34 14.04 16.55
CA GLY A 157 -1.66 14.65 17.85
C GLY A 157 -1.78 13.65 18.99
N SER A 158 -1.79 12.34 18.70
CA SER A 158 -1.67 11.30 19.71
C SER A 158 -0.24 11.20 20.24
N THR A 159 -0.08 10.54 21.39
CA THR A 159 1.22 10.06 21.88
C THR A 159 1.05 8.61 22.28
N ILE A 160 1.83 7.73 21.66
CA ILE A 160 1.82 6.29 21.95
C ILE A 160 2.95 6.03 22.92
N ILE A 161 2.68 5.26 23.98
CA ILE A 161 3.67 4.89 24.98
C ILE A 161 3.70 3.36 25.07
N ILE A 162 4.85 2.76 24.74
CA ILE A 162 5.08 1.33 24.82
C ILE A 162 6.35 1.10 25.65
N GLY A 163 6.17 0.66 26.90
CA GLY A 163 7.26 0.63 27.88
C GLY A 163 7.85 2.04 28.08
N SER A 164 9.17 2.15 27.94
CA SER A 164 9.92 3.42 28.00
C SER A 164 10.02 4.15 26.67
N ILE A 165 9.38 3.67 25.61
CA ILE A 165 9.43 4.27 24.26
C ILE A 165 8.18 5.11 24.02
N ARG A 166 8.39 6.39 23.67
CA ARG A 166 7.34 7.36 23.35
C ARG A 166 7.36 7.63 21.84
N ILE A 167 6.21 7.51 21.18
CA ILE A 167 6.08 7.65 19.73
C ILE A 167 5.04 8.71 19.41
N ILE A 168 5.41 9.66 18.56
CA ILE A 168 4.54 10.69 18.04
C ILE A 168 4.25 10.34 16.57
N PRO A 169 3.01 9.92 16.23
CA PRO A 169 2.60 9.74 14.85
C PRO A 169 2.27 11.08 14.20
N ILE A 170 2.76 11.29 12.97
CA ILE A 170 2.44 12.45 12.14
C ILE A 170 2.06 11.93 10.74
N HIS A 171 0.90 12.33 10.24
CA HIS A 171 0.51 11.99 8.87
C HIS A 171 1.55 12.46 7.86
N VAL A 172 1.71 11.72 6.78
CA VAL A 172 2.50 12.10 5.60
C VAL A 172 1.63 11.95 4.35
N ASP A 173 1.99 12.63 3.26
CA ASP A 173 1.36 12.40 1.96
C ASP A 173 1.92 11.12 1.34
N HIS A 174 1.02 10.23 0.89
CA HIS A 174 1.33 8.99 0.21
C HIS A 174 0.11 8.58 -0.64
N SER A 175 0.22 7.52 -1.46
CA SER A 175 -0.84 7.07 -2.37
C SER A 175 -2.09 6.51 -1.65
N VAL A 176 -1.98 6.15 -0.36
CA VAL A 176 -3.09 5.66 0.46
C VAL A 176 -3.34 6.56 1.67
N PRO A 177 -4.60 6.78 2.10
CA PRO A 177 -4.87 7.56 3.30
C PRO A 177 -4.42 6.86 4.58
N GLY A 178 -4.17 7.66 5.61
CA GLY A 178 -3.71 7.14 6.90
C GLY A 178 -2.27 6.64 6.85
N SER A 179 -1.41 7.32 6.08
CA SER A 179 0.03 7.11 6.13
C SER A 179 0.68 8.02 7.15
N TYR A 180 1.64 7.48 7.91
CA TYR A 180 2.30 8.17 9.00
C TYR A 180 3.82 8.01 8.95
N GLY A 181 4.51 9.12 9.22
CA GLY A 181 5.84 9.12 9.79
C GLY A 181 5.76 9.09 11.32
N PHE A 182 6.82 8.62 11.97
CA PHE A 182 6.94 8.55 13.42
C PHE A 182 8.15 9.30 13.93
N VAL A 183 7.95 10.10 14.98
CA VAL A 183 9.06 10.57 15.82
C VAL A 183 9.10 9.70 17.08
N ILE A 184 10.21 9.00 17.28
CA ILE A 184 10.38 8.00 18.33
C ILE A 184 11.41 8.52 19.33
N HIS A 185 10.99 8.63 20.59
CA HIS A 185 11.83 9.02 21.71
C HIS A 185 12.05 7.84 22.64
N THR A 186 13.31 7.64 23.00
CA THR A 186 13.73 6.70 24.03
C THR A 186 14.57 7.43 25.06
N SER A 187 14.87 6.76 26.18
CA SER A 187 15.81 7.31 27.17
C SER A 187 17.25 7.43 26.67
N GLU A 188 17.58 6.81 25.54
CA GLU A 188 18.94 6.69 25.03
C GLU A 188 19.16 7.50 23.75
N GLY A 189 18.10 8.06 23.15
CA GLY A 189 18.15 8.81 21.90
C GLY A 189 16.79 8.93 21.25
N SER A 190 16.71 9.71 20.16
CA SER A 190 15.51 9.85 19.32
C SER A 190 15.82 9.55 17.86
N ILE A 191 14.81 9.08 17.14
CA ILE A 191 14.88 8.75 15.73
C ILE A 191 13.54 9.03 15.05
N ALA A 192 13.59 9.53 13.82
CA ALA A 192 12.43 9.71 12.97
C ALA A 192 12.37 8.58 11.95
N TYR A 193 11.19 8.00 11.74
CA TYR A 193 10.89 7.02 10.71
C TYR A 193 9.91 7.65 9.73
N SER A 194 10.27 7.72 8.46
CA SER A 194 9.45 8.39 7.43
C SER A 194 8.18 7.62 7.07
N GLY A 195 8.19 6.28 7.17
CA GLY A 195 7.25 5.48 6.39
C GLY A 195 7.51 5.66 4.90
N ASP A 196 6.46 5.55 4.10
CA ASP A 196 6.49 5.93 2.70
C ASP A 196 5.84 7.30 2.54
N LEU A 197 6.44 8.16 1.71
CA LEU A 197 6.01 9.55 1.59
C LEU A 197 6.29 10.16 0.22
N ARG A 198 5.60 11.26 -0.09
CA ARG A 198 5.80 12.10 -1.29
C ARG A 198 5.53 13.59 -0.99
N LEU A 199 5.81 14.47 -1.95
CA LEU A 199 5.42 15.89 -1.95
C LEU A 199 4.53 16.29 -3.15
N HIS A 200 4.37 15.42 -4.15
CA HIS A 200 3.62 15.69 -5.38
C HIS A 200 2.17 15.19 -5.37
N GLY A 201 1.69 14.72 -4.21
CA GLY A 201 0.28 14.44 -3.97
C GLY A 201 -0.49 15.69 -3.51
N PRO A 202 -1.83 15.62 -3.44
CA PRO A 202 -2.65 16.75 -3.03
C PRO A 202 -2.55 17.08 -1.53
N LYS A 203 -1.83 16.28 -0.74
CA LYS A 203 -1.73 16.42 0.73
C LYS A 203 -0.30 16.67 1.20
N SER A 204 0.57 17.19 0.34
CA SER A 204 1.99 17.42 0.61
C SER A 204 2.28 18.19 1.90
N GLN A 205 1.35 19.05 2.34
CA GLN A 205 1.38 19.71 3.64
C GLN A 205 1.62 18.75 4.81
N PHE A 206 1.09 17.53 4.78
CA PHE A 206 1.33 16.52 5.82
C PHE A 206 2.80 16.10 5.89
N THR A 207 3.46 15.91 4.74
CA THR A 207 4.90 15.62 4.70
C THR A 207 5.72 16.82 5.21
N TYR A 208 5.32 18.06 4.89
CA TYR A 208 5.96 19.25 5.48
C TYR A 208 5.80 19.28 7.00
N GLU A 209 4.60 19.05 7.54
CA GLU A 209 4.34 18.96 8.99
C GLU A 209 5.17 17.88 9.67
N PHE A 210 5.41 16.74 9.00
CA PHE A 210 6.33 15.72 9.50
C PHE A 210 7.78 16.23 9.58
N THR A 211 8.28 16.90 8.54
CA THR A 211 9.63 17.49 8.58
C THR A 211 9.78 18.59 9.64
N GLU A 212 8.75 19.39 9.85
CA GLU A 212 8.70 20.39 10.93
C GLU A 212 8.68 19.72 12.31
N ALA A 213 7.97 18.60 12.46
CA ALA A 213 7.94 17.83 13.70
C ALA A 213 9.32 17.25 14.04
N ILE A 214 10.09 16.77 13.06
CA ILE A 214 11.47 16.32 13.26
C ILE A 214 12.31 17.43 13.89
N GLN A 215 12.24 18.65 13.33
CA GLN A 215 12.97 19.80 13.85
C GLN A 215 12.48 20.22 15.25
N ARG A 216 11.16 20.31 15.43
CA ARG A 216 10.55 20.73 16.69
C ARG A 216 10.88 19.80 17.85
N GLU A 217 10.90 18.49 17.59
CA GLU A 217 11.24 17.47 18.59
C GLU A 217 12.77 17.27 18.74
N GLY A 218 13.59 18.00 17.98
CA GLY A 218 15.05 17.97 18.06
C GLY A 218 15.66 16.62 17.68
N VAL A 219 15.10 15.96 16.67
CA VAL A 219 15.53 14.62 16.26
C VAL A 219 16.66 14.69 15.24
N ASP A 220 17.82 14.14 15.63
CA ASP A 220 19.04 14.21 14.83
C ASP A 220 19.23 13.05 13.84
N THR A 221 18.37 12.03 13.87
CA THR A 221 18.48 10.83 13.03
C THR A 221 17.19 10.57 12.29
N LEU A 222 17.26 10.43 10.96
CA LEU A 222 16.13 10.13 10.10
C LEU A 222 16.35 8.81 9.37
N MET A 223 15.36 7.92 9.44
CA MET A 223 15.20 6.77 8.55
C MET A 223 14.31 7.20 7.39
N LEU A 224 14.89 7.35 6.19
CA LEU A 224 14.22 7.89 5.01
C LEU A 224 14.06 6.82 3.93
N GLU A 225 12.84 6.65 3.43
CA GLU A 225 12.56 5.83 2.24
C GLU A 225 13.30 6.36 1.00
N GLY A 226 13.56 5.48 0.04
CA GLY A 226 14.31 5.85 -1.16
C GLY A 226 13.94 5.00 -2.36
N THR A 227 12.66 4.64 -2.50
CA THR A 227 12.17 3.76 -3.57
C THR A 227 12.49 4.33 -4.95
N ARG A 228 12.39 5.65 -5.08
CA ARG A 228 12.58 6.41 -6.33
C ARG A 228 13.78 7.37 -6.32
N ILE A 229 14.83 7.02 -5.56
CA ILE A 229 16.00 7.89 -5.37
C ILE A 229 16.76 8.27 -6.66
N ASP A 230 16.67 7.46 -7.72
CA ASP A 230 17.27 7.74 -9.02
C ASP A 230 16.30 8.33 -10.05
N GLU A 231 15.01 8.42 -9.71
CA GLU A 231 14.00 9.00 -10.58
C GLU A 231 14.05 10.53 -10.53
N LYS A 232 14.05 11.13 -11.72
CA LYS A 232 14.13 12.59 -11.91
C LYS A 232 12.85 13.20 -12.44
N GLU A 233 11.88 12.37 -12.82
CA GLU A 233 10.59 12.82 -13.33
C GLU A 233 9.59 13.01 -12.20
N ASP A 234 9.13 14.24 -12.08
CA ASP A 234 8.12 14.67 -11.11
C ASP A 234 6.77 14.82 -11.82
N ILE A 235 6.11 13.70 -12.10
CA ILE A 235 4.71 13.71 -12.58
C ILE A 235 3.81 13.84 -11.35
N THR A 236 2.98 14.87 -11.32
CA THR A 236 2.02 15.10 -10.22
C THR A 236 0.68 14.41 -10.47
N GLU A 237 -0.14 14.25 -9.43
CA GLU A 237 -1.53 13.79 -9.62
C GLU A 237 -2.38 14.76 -10.46
N HIS A 238 -1.99 16.04 -10.52
CA HIS A 238 -2.66 17.01 -11.38
C HIS A 238 -2.34 16.78 -12.86
N ASP A 239 -1.07 16.48 -13.19
CA ASP A 239 -0.66 16.16 -14.57
C ASP A 239 -1.37 14.90 -15.09
N VAL A 240 -1.53 13.92 -14.22
CA VAL A 240 -2.35 12.71 -14.46
C VAL A 240 -3.77 13.09 -14.81
N TYR A 241 -4.42 13.91 -14.00
CA TYR A 241 -5.80 14.33 -14.22
C TYR A 241 -5.95 15.00 -15.59
N LEU A 242 -5.04 15.91 -15.96
CA LEU A 242 -5.07 16.58 -17.27
C LEU A 242 -4.93 15.58 -18.43
N ARG A 243 -4.00 14.60 -18.32
CA ARG A 243 -3.85 13.55 -19.33
C ARG A 243 -5.09 12.65 -19.45
N LEU A 244 -5.74 12.34 -18.33
CA LEU A 244 -6.99 11.57 -18.33
C LEU A 244 -8.11 12.35 -19.00
N VAL A 245 -8.25 13.64 -18.70
CA VAL A 245 -9.24 14.52 -19.36
C VAL A 245 -9.08 14.49 -20.87
N ASP A 246 -7.86 14.64 -21.39
CA ASP A 246 -7.61 14.61 -22.83
C ASP A 246 -7.85 13.22 -23.43
N THR A 247 -7.41 12.16 -22.75
CA THR A 247 -7.70 10.77 -23.15
C THR A 247 -9.21 10.52 -23.28
N PHE A 248 -10.01 11.06 -22.36
CA PHE A 248 -11.45 10.84 -22.36
C PHE A 248 -12.15 11.60 -23.49
N ARG A 249 -11.61 12.77 -23.87
CA ARG A 249 -12.06 13.54 -25.04
C ARG A 249 -11.74 12.82 -26.36
N GLU A 250 -10.64 12.09 -26.43
CA GLU A 250 -10.24 11.30 -27.61
C GLU A 250 -11.14 10.07 -27.81
N ALA A 251 -11.51 9.38 -26.73
CA ALA A 251 -12.31 8.15 -26.77
C ALA A 251 -13.82 8.36 -27.05
N ARG A 252 -14.20 9.35 -27.89
CA ARG A 252 -15.59 9.87 -28.03
C ARG A 252 -16.71 8.82 -28.11
N HIS A 253 -16.45 7.69 -28.75
CA HIS A 253 -17.45 6.63 -28.96
C HIS A 253 -17.08 5.29 -28.29
N GLY A 254 -15.87 5.19 -27.75
CA GLY A 254 -15.34 3.96 -27.15
C GLY A 254 -15.52 3.90 -25.64
N LEU A 255 -15.40 2.68 -25.12
CA LEU A 255 -15.24 2.43 -23.69
C LEU A 255 -13.85 2.91 -23.25
N ILE A 256 -13.78 3.46 -22.05
CA ILE A 256 -12.52 3.75 -21.38
C ILE A 256 -12.41 2.77 -20.20
N VAL A 257 -11.32 2.03 -20.14
CA VAL A 257 -11.01 1.13 -19.04
C VAL A 257 -9.73 1.59 -18.37
N ILE A 258 -9.71 1.69 -17.04
CA ILE A 258 -8.55 2.17 -16.29
C ILE A 258 -8.18 1.14 -15.23
N LEU A 259 -6.93 0.67 -15.29
CA LEU A 259 -6.35 -0.20 -14.27
C LEU A 259 -5.60 0.64 -13.23
N THR A 260 -6.07 0.59 -11.98
CA THR A 260 -5.46 1.30 -10.84
C THR A 260 -5.57 0.52 -9.54
N GLY A 261 -4.68 0.79 -8.58
CA GLY A 261 -4.69 0.14 -7.28
C GLY A 261 -5.95 0.45 -6.48
N ILE A 262 -6.50 -0.54 -5.76
CA ILE A 262 -7.72 -0.34 -4.97
C ILE A 262 -7.55 0.66 -3.81
N THR A 263 -6.32 0.86 -3.34
CA THR A 263 -5.99 1.81 -2.27
C THR A 263 -5.62 3.19 -2.78
N ASP A 264 -5.48 3.37 -4.09
CA ASP A 264 -5.03 4.61 -4.74
C ASP A 264 -6.19 5.61 -4.90
N TYR A 265 -6.52 6.27 -3.79
CA TYR A 265 -7.69 7.14 -3.71
C TYR A 265 -7.50 8.45 -4.51
N ASP A 266 -6.29 9.00 -4.53
CA ASP A 266 -5.98 10.20 -5.31
C ASP A 266 -6.17 9.93 -6.80
N ARG A 267 -5.76 8.73 -7.25
CA ARG A 267 -6.03 8.33 -8.62
C ARG A 267 -7.51 8.24 -8.92
N PHE A 268 -8.26 7.60 -8.03
CA PHE A 268 -9.70 7.48 -8.20
C PHE A 268 -10.36 8.86 -8.32
N ILE A 269 -9.95 9.84 -7.51
CA ILE A 269 -10.45 11.21 -7.59
C ILE A 269 -10.13 11.82 -8.97
N SER A 270 -8.90 11.68 -9.46
CA SER A 270 -8.51 12.14 -10.79
C SER A 270 -9.35 11.51 -11.91
N ILE A 271 -9.59 10.19 -11.84
CA ILE A 271 -10.45 9.46 -12.78
C ILE A 271 -11.89 9.98 -12.72
N ALA A 272 -12.47 10.07 -11.52
CA ALA A 272 -13.86 10.46 -11.35
C ALA A 272 -14.10 11.90 -11.79
N ARG A 273 -13.19 12.83 -11.48
CA ARG A 273 -13.27 14.22 -11.95
C ARG A 273 -13.13 14.33 -13.47
N ALA A 274 -12.19 13.61 -14.07
CA ALA A 274 -12.05 13.56 -15.52
C ALA A 274 -13.31 13.00 -16.20
N ALA A 275 -13.97 12.02 -15.56
CA ALA A 275 -15.24 11.46 -16.04
C ALA A 275 -16.37 12.49 -15.98
N ILE A 276 -16.53 13.21 -14.85
CA ILE A 276 -17.51 14.30 -14.71
C ILE A 276 -17.33 15.35 -15.82
N GLU A 277 -16.10 15.82 -16.02
CA GLU A 277 -15.80 16.85 -17.02
C GLU A 277 -16.15 16.39 -18.44
N ASN A 278 -16.00 15.09 -18.72
CA ASN A 278 -16.31 14.48 -19.99
C ASN A 278 -17.73 13.89 -20.07
N SER A 279 -18.60 14.22 -19.11
CA SER A 279 -19.99 13.72 -19.05
C SER A 279 -20.10 12.19 -19.07
N ARG A 280 -19.14 11.51 -18.44
CA ARG A 280 -19.11 10.06 -18.26
C ARG A 280 -19.36 9.67 -16.80
N ILE A 281 -19.84 8.45 -16.62
CA ILE A 281 -20.10 7.82 -15.33
C ILE A 281 -18.98 6.83 -15.04
N THR A 282 -18.40 6.91 -13.85
CA THR A 282 -17.37 5.99 -13.39
C THR A 282 -18.02 4.72 -12.84
N ALA A 283 -17.76 3.58 -13.47
CA ALA A 283 -18.16 2.27 -13.01
C ALA A 283 -17.02 1.60 -12.24
N VAL A 284 -17.29 1.13 -11.02
CA VAL A 284 -16.29 0.50 -10.15
C VAL A 284 -16.78 -0.86 -9.66
N SER A 285 -15.88 -1.83 -9.47
CA SER A 285 -16.23 -3.14 -8.87
C SER A 285 -16.88 -2.97 -7.48
N LEU A 286 -17.63 -3.98 -7.03
CA LEU A 286 -18.18 -4.00 -5.66
C LEU A 286 -17.10 -3.84 -4.58
N ARG A 287 -15.92 -4.40 -4.86
CA ARG A 287 -14.74 -4.32 -3.99
C ARG A 287 -14.25 -2.88 -3.85
N MET A 288 -14.12 -2.16 -4.97
CA MET A 288 -13.74 -0.75 -4.97
C MET A 288 -14.85 0.12 -4.37
N ALA A 289 -16.12 -0.14 -4.69
CA ALA A 289 -17.27 0.55 -4.11
C ALA A 289 -17.27 0.50 -2.57
N ALA A 290 -17.01 -0.67 -1.99
CA ALA A 290 -16.85 -0.82 -0.53
C ALA A 290 -15.64 -0.03 0.02
N MET A 291 -14.54 0.06 -0.73
CA MET A 291 -13.37 0.86 -0.33
C MET A 291 -13.68 2.37 -0.39
N LEU A 292 -14.46 2.83 -1.37
CA LEU A 292 -14.88 4.24 -1.47
C LEU A 292 -15.73 4.68 -0.28
N GLU A 293 -16.61 3.82 0.22
CA GLU A 293 -17.38 4.06 1.46
C GLU A 293 -16.43 4.29 2.65
N VAL A 294 -15.38 3.48 2.78
CA VAL A 294 -14.36 3.68 3.83
C VAL A 294 -13.62 4.99 3.65
N PHE A 295 -13.20 5.33 2.42
CA PHE A 295 -12.56 6.61 2.15
C PHE A 295 -13.47 7.80 2.50
N HIS A 296 -14.78 7.66 2.30
CA HIS A 296 -15.75 8.66 2.74
C HIS A 296 -15.85 8.73 4.27
N GLU A 297 -15.98 7.59 4.95
CA GLU A 297 -16.03 7.52 6.41
C GLU A 297 -14.81 8.14 7.09
N VAL A 298 -13.62 8.00 6.49
CA VAL A 298 -12.38 8.59 7.03
C VAL A 298 -12.15 10.04 6.58
N GLY A 299 -13.12 10.64 5.88
CA GLY A 299 -13.11 12.05 5.47
C GLY A 299 -12.25 12.37 4.25
N MET A 300 -11.89 11.37 3.45
CA MET A 300 -11.00 11.52 2.29
C MET A 300 -11.75 11.60 0.95
N LEU A 301 -12.96 11.04 0.87
CA LEU A 301 -13.79 11.04 -0.32
C LEU A 301 -15.08 11.86 -0.09
N PRO A 302 -15.44 12.80 -0.97
CA PRO A 302 -16.71 13.51 -0.87
C PRO A 302 -17.89 12.58 -1.21
N ASN A 303 -19.06 12.85 -0.61
CA ASN A 303 -20.26 12.03 -0.78
C ASN A 303 -20.72 11.89 -2.25
N GLU A 304 -20.52 12.92 -3.08
CA GLU A 304 -20.88 12.91 -4.51
C GLU A 304 -20.11 11.87 -5.35
N LEU A 305 -18.97 11.40 -4.84
CA LEU A 305 -18.16 10.36 -5.48
C LEU A 305 -18.43 8.95 -4.91
N LEU A 306 -19.45 8.80 -4.06
CA LEU A 306 -19.92 7.47 -3.64
C LEU A 306 -20.82 6.84 -4.72
N PRO A 307 -20.79 5.49 -4.84
CA PRO A 307 -21.72 4.76 -5.69
C PRO A 307 -23.18 5.14 -5.40
N GLY A 308 -23.88 5.64 -6.42
CA GLY A 308 -25.29 6.03 -6.32
C GLY A 308 -25.58 7.45 -5.82
N CYS A 309 -24.57 8.20 -5.39
CA CYS A 309 -24.71 9.56 -4.88
C CYS A 309 -24.32 10.65 -5.91
N GLY A 310 -23.78 10.26 -7.06
CA GLY A 310 -23.34 11.20 -8.10
C GLY A 310 -22.94 10.49 -9.38
N ASN A 311 -21.71 10.70 -9.86
CA ASN A 311 -21.25 10.16 -11.14
C ASN A 311 -20.62 8.76 -11.05
N VAL A 312 -20.78 8.07 -9.91
CA VAL A 312 -20.17 6.77 -9.65
C VAL A 312 -21.27 5.71 -9.51
N VAL A 313 -21.07 4.55 -10.14
CA VAL A 313 -21.97 3.39 -10.06
C VAL A 313 -21.19 2.13 -9.73
N ALA A 314 -21.83 1.22 -9.00
CA ALA A 314 -21.27 -0.09 -8.71
C ALA A 314 -21.50 -1.04 -9.90
N TYR A 315 -20.44 -1.71 -10.33
CA TYR A 315 -20.42 -2.75 -11.35
C TYR A 315 -20.32 -4.12 -10.69
N VAL A 316 -21.24 -5.01 -11.04
CA VAL A 316 -21.28 -6.38 -10.53
C VAL A 316 -20.62 -7.30 -11.55
N GLU A 317 -19.41 -7.74 -11.23
CA GLU A 317 -18.60 -8.66 -12.03
C GLU A 317 -19.26 -10.03 -12.15
N ARG A 318 -19.08 -10.71 -13.29
CA ARG A 318 -19.54 -12.10 -13.44
C ARG A 318 -18.66 -13.03 -12.59
N LYS A 319 -19.29 -13.92 -11.81
CA LYS A 319 -18.60 -14.91 -10.98
C LYS A 319 -19.18 -16.30 -11.16
N GLY A 320 -18.44 -17.32 -10.72
CA GLY A 320 -18.91 -18.70 -10.59
C GLY A 320 -19.53 -19.26 -11.88
N SER A 321 -20.85 -19.39 -11.89
CA SER A 321 -21.63 -19.90 -13.03
C SER A 321 -21.62 -18.99 -14.26
N GLY A 322 -21.24 -17.72 -14.09
CA GLY A 322 -21.29 -16.71 -15.13
C GLY A 322 -22.70 -16.20 -15.45
N SER A 323 -23.74 -16.69 -14.77
CA SER A 323 -25.14 -16.29 -15.02
C SER A 323 -25.64 -15.15 -14.12
N ILE A 324 -24.79 -14.59 -13.26
CA ILE A 324 -25.14 -13.58 -12.25
C ILE A 324 -26.25 -14.10 -11.33
N ASP A 325 -25.98 -15.24 -10.68
CA ASP A 325 -26.84 -15.78 -9.63
C ASP A 325 -26.31 -15.28 -8.27
N LEU A 326 -26.98 -14.26 -7.71
CA LEU A 326 -26.54 -13.60 -6.47
C LEU A 326 -26.36 -14.57 -5.30
N GLU A 327 -27.20 -15.60 -5.20
CA GLU A 327 -27.15 -16.56 -4.10
C GLU A 327 -26.02 -17.59 -4.25
N LYS A 328 -25.74 -17.99 -5.51
CA LYS A 328 -24.77 -19.02 -5.83
C LYS A 328 -23.36 -18.50 -6.04
N ASP A 329 -23.22 -17.36 -6.70
CA ASP A 329 -21.95 -16.90 -7.27
C ASP A 329 -21.25 -15.82 -6.40
N TYR A 330 -21.96 -15.20 -5.45
CA TYR A 330 -21.47 -14.04 -4.69
C TYR A 330 -21.42 -14.29 -3.17
N ASP A 331 -20.38 -13.76 -2.55
CA ASP A 331 -20.17 -13.87 -1.12
C ASP A 331 -21.24 -13.09 -0.33
N ARG A 332 -21.41 -13.45 0.95
CA ARG A 332 -22.42 -12.83 1.82
C ARG A 332 -22.26 -11.29 1.90
N TRP A 333 -21.03 -10.79 1.93
CA TRP A 333 -20.78 -9.35 2.02
C TRP A 333 -21.19 -8.62 0.73
N GLU A 334 -21.01 -9.25 -0.43
CA GLU A 334 -21.37 -8.68 -1.73
C GLU A 334 -22.88 -8.58 -1.88
N ARG A 335 -23.61 -9.66 -1.56
CA ARG A 335 -25.07 -9.66 -1.54
C ARG A 335 -25.62 -8.58 -0.62
N SER A 336 -25.11 -8.55 0.62
CA SER A 336 -25.50 -7.53 1.60
C SER A 336 -25.22 -6.11 1.09
N TYR A 337 -24.15 -5.90 0.34
CA TYR A 337 -23.81 -4.58 -0.20
C TYR A 337 -24.70 -4.21 -1.41
N ILE A 338 -24.99 -5.17 -2.29
CA ILE A 338 -25.94 -4.98 -3.40
C ILE A 338 -27.33 -4.59 -2.87
N ASP A 339 -27.81 -5.26 -1.81
CA ASP A 339 -29.09 -4.95 -1.19
C ASP A 339 -29.09 -3.53 -0.60
N GLN A 340 -28.00 -3.12 0.06
CA GLN A 340 -27.83 -1.75 0.57
C GLN A 340 -27.86 -0.69 -0.55
N LEU A 341 -27.23 -0.97 -1.70
CA LEU A 341 -27.29 -0.07 -2.85
C LEU A 341 -28.74 0.10 -3.35
N ARG A 342 -29.48 -1.01 -3.47
CA ARG A 342 -30.89 -1.00 -3.88
C ARG A 342 -31.79 -0.26 -2.90
N GLU A 343 -31.58 -0.42 -1.60
CA GLU A 343 -32.28 0.33 -0.55
C GLU A 343 -32.07 1.85 -0.70
N ARG A 344 -30.88 2.26 -1.12
CA ARG A 344 -30.53 3.66 -1.44
C ARG A 344 -30.99 4.10 -2.83
N ARG A 345 -31.75 3.27 -3.56
CA ARG A 345 -32.21 3.49 -4.95
C ARG A 345 -31.05 3.63 -5.96
N CYS A 346 -29.91 3.02 -5.67
CA CYS A 346 -28.81 2.87 -6.58
C CYS A 346 -28.85 1.45 -7.17
N GLU A 347 -29.33 1.30 -8.40
CA GLU A 347 -29.24 0.00 -9.08
C GLU A 347 -27.80 -0.22 -9.57
N PRO A 348 -27.13 -1.32 -9.19
CA PRO A 348 -25.85 -1.67 -9.78
C PRO A 348 -25.99 -1.96 -11.28
N ILE A 349 -24.89 -1.78 -12.01
CA ILE A 349 -24.82 -2.07 -13.44
C ILE A 349 -24.07 -3.39 -13.69
N PHE A 350 -24.28 -3.93 -14.88
CA PHE A 350 -23.69 -5.18 -15.34
C PHE A 350 -22.95 -4.98 -16.67
N ASP A 351 -22.28 -6.02 -17.14
CA ASP A 351 -21.51 -6.04 -18.38
C ASP A 351 -22.39 -5.67 -19.60
N VAL A 352 -23.67 -6.05 -19.57
CA VAL A 352 -24.64 -5.71 -20.63
C VAL A 352 -24.94 -4.22 -20.70
N ASP A 353 -24.91 -3.50 -19.58
CA ASP A 353 -25.14 -2.05 -19.53
C ASP A 353 -23.91 -1.32 -20.08
N LEU A 354 -22.72 -1.73 -19.63
CA LEU A 354 -21.45 -1.25 -20.18
C LEU A 354 -21.37 -1.49 -21.69
N SER A 355 -21.77 -2.68 -22.16
CA SER A 355 -21.74 -3.04 -23.58
C SER A 355 -22.64 -2.16 -24.45
N ARG A 356 -23.83 -1.79 -23.93
CA ARG A 356 -24.82 -0.98 -24.66
C ARG A 356 -24.48 0.51 -24.69
N GLU A 357 -23.84 1.03 -23.65
CA GLU A 357 -23.61 2.47 -23.49
C GLU A 357 -22.13 2.81 -23.24
N GLN A 358 -21.21 2.19 -23.98
CA GLN A 358 -19.75 2.31 -23.75
C GLN A 358 -19.23 3.76 -23.67
N SER A 359 -19.73 4.67 -24.51
CA SER A 359 -19.32 6.08 -24.50
C SER A 359 -19.77 6.85 -23.25
N ARG A 360 -20.74 6.31 -22.50
CA ARG A 360 -21.25 6.88 -21.26
C ARG A 360 -20.37 6.53 -20.06
N TYR A 361 -19.59 5.45 -20.14
CA TYR A 361 -18.90 4.90 -18.98
C TYR A 361 -17.37 5.06 -19.06
N VAL A 362 -16.77 5.13 -17.88
CA VAL A 362 -15.36 4.83 -17.61
C VAL A 362 -15.35 3.67 -16.62
N MET A 363 -14.80 2.53 -17.01
CA MET A 363 -14.71 1.35 -16.15
C MET A 363 -13.38 1.35 -15.41
N VAL A 364 -13.41 1.27 -14.09
CA VAL A 364 -12.23 1.11 -13.25
C VAL A 364 -12.09 -0.36 -12.86
N ILE A 365 -10.95 -0.94 -13.19
CA ILE A 365 -10.54 -2.28 -12.77
C ILE A 365 -9.35 -2.20 -11.84
N ASN A 366 -9.17 -3.21 -10.98
CA ASN A 366 -8.18 -3.16 -9.91
C ASN A 366 -7.15 -4.29 -9.95
N ALA A 367 -7.31 -5.24 -10.87
CA ALA A 367 -6.35 -6.30 -11.13
C ALA A 367 -6.16 -6.53 -12.64
N PRO A 368 -4.96 -6.95 -13.08
CA PRO A 368 -4.70 -7.23 -14.49
C PRO A 368 -5.62 -8.29 -15.11
N ASP A 369 -6.05 -9.30 -14.34
CA ASP A 369 -6.94 -10.36 -14.80
C ASP A 369 -8.36 -9.90 -15.09
N ASP A 370 -8.80 -8.78 -14.50
CA ASP A 370 -10.10 -8.16 -14.79
C ASP A 370 -10.22 -7.75 -16.29
N VAL A 371 -9.11 -7.61 -17.01
CA VAL A 371 -9.13 -7.35 -18.48
C VAL A 371 -9.86 -8.45 -19.25
N ILE A 372 -9.85 -9.68 -18.72
CA ILE A 372 -10.48 -10.83 -19.37
C ILE A 372 -12.01 -10.65 -19.42
N ASP A 373 -12.61 -10.02 -18.41
CA ASP A 373 -14.05 -9.80 -18.34
C ASP A 373 -14.57 -8.86 -19.44
N LEU A 374 -13.68 -8.06 -20.04
CA LEU A 374 -14.02 -7.19 -21.16
C LEU A 374 -14.52 -7.97 -22.38
N VAL A 375 -14.27 -9.29 -22.49
CA VAL A 375 -14.88 -10.12 -23.55
C VAL A 375 -16.41 -10.10 -23.52
N PHE A 376 -17.00 -9.90 -22.34
CA PHE A 376 -18.45 -9.79 -22.18
C PHE A 376 -18.97 -8.38 -22.46
N VAL A 377 -18.15 -7.36 -22.17
CA VAL A 377 -18.45 -5.95 -22.46
C VAL A 377 -18.37 -5.64 -23.96
N ARG A 378 -17.44 -6.31 -24.68
CA ARG A 378 -17.20 -6.18 -26.13
C ARG A 378 -16.85 -4.74 -26.54
N PRO A 379 -15.69 -4.22 -26.14
CA PRO A 379 -15.25 -2.86 -26.48
C PRO A 379 -15.33 -2.60 -27.99
N VAL A 380 -15.87 -1.43 -28.38
CA VAL A 380 -15.92 -1.01 -29.78
C VAL A 380 -14.59 -0.40 -30.23
N GLU A 381 -14.40 -0.28 -31.55
CA GLU A 381 -13.23 0.41 -32.11
C GLU A 381 -13.11 1.83 -31.53
N GLY A 382 -11.89 2.22 -31.16
CA GLY A 382 -11.61 3.50 -30.49
C GLY A 382 -11.76 3.45 -28.97
N SER A 383 -12.05 2.28 -28.38
CA SER A 383 -11.94 2.07 -26.93
C SER A 383 -10.48 2.11 -26.46
N ILE A 384 -10.28 2.64 -25.26
CA ILE A 384 -8.96 2.93 -24.70
C ILE A 384 -8.81 2.24 -23.35
N PHE A 385 -7.65 1.63 -23.14
CA PHE A 385 -7.22 1.08 -21.87
C PHE A 385 -6.07 1.92 -21.29
N VAL A 386 -6.16 2.28 -20.01
CA VAL A 386 -5.17 3.12 -19.34
C VAL A 386 -4.55 2.38 -18.16
N TYR A 387 -3.22 2.24 -18.16
CA TYR A 387 -2.46 1.78 -17.00
C TYR A 387 -2.16 2.98 -16.10
N SER A 388 -2.66 2.93 -14.86
CA SER A 388 -2.63 4.07 -13.95
C SER A 388 -2.48 3.64 -12.48
N SER A 389 -1.48 2.82 -12.19
CA SER A 389 -1.11 2.39 -10.83
C SER A 389 0.11 3.17 -10.32
N SER A 390 0.10 3.55 -9.04
CA SER A 390 1.21 4.24 -8.37
C SER A 390 2.30 3.32 -7.80
N GLU A 391 2.03 2.02 -7.72
CA GLU A 391 2.95 0.99 -7.20
C GLU A 391 4.13 0.73 -8.15
N PRO A 392 5.33 0.40 -7.63
CA PRO A 392 6.52 0.18 -8.44
C PRO A 392 6.38 -1.03 -9.39
N HIS A 393 6.94 -0.88 -10.59
CA HIS A 393 6.99 -1.91 -11.61
C HIS A 393 8.05 -2.98 -11.30
N ASN A 394 7.68 -4.26 -11.44
CA ASN A 394 8.61 -5.39 -11.36
C ASN A 394 8.49 -6.32 -12.58
N GLU A 395 9.41 -7.27 -12.73
CA GLU A 395 9.45 -8.18 -13.89
C GLU A 395 8.16 -9.03 -14.04
N GLU A 396 7.54 -9.45 -12.94
CA GLU A 396 6.27 -10.19 -12.96
C GLU A 396 5.13 -9.30 -13.48
N GLN A 397 5.08 -8.04 -13.04
CA GLN A 397 4.15 -7.05 -13.55
C GLN A 397 4.37 -6.73 -15.03
N GLU A 398 5.61 -6.79 -15.54
CA GLU A 398 5.88 -6.61 -16.98
C GLU A 398 5.37 -7.79 -17.80
N ILE A 399 5.51 -9.02 -17.29
CA ILE A 399 4.91 -10.22 -17.91
C ILE A 399 3.38 -10.10 -17.91
N ASP A 400 2.79 -9.68 -16.80
CA ASP A 400 1.34 -9.48 -16.71
C ASP A 400 0.87 -8.34 -17.62
N ARG A 401 1.62 -7.24 -17.71
CA ARG A 401 1.38 -6.16 -18.68
C ARG A 401 1.38 -6.70 -20.10
N GLN A 402 2.37 -7.52 -20.47
CA GLN A 402 2.42 -8.12 -21.79
C GLN A 402 1.22 -9.04 -22.07
N ARG A 403 0.72 -9.76 -21.05
CA ARG A 403 -0.52 -10.57 -21.17
C ARG A 403 -1.75 -9.68 -21.35
N VAL A 404 -1.85 -8.58 -20.60
CA VAL A 404 -2.92 -7.59 -20.77
C VAL A 404 -2.86 -7.01 -22.18
N GLU A 405 -1.70 -6.57 -22.67
CA GLU A 405 -1.53 -6.06 -24.05
C GLU A 405 -2.00 -7.06 -25.12
N ASN A 406 -1.73 -8.36 -24.92
CA ASN A 406 -2.21 -9.39 -25.84
C ASN A 406 -3.75 -9.46 -25.87
N TRP A 407 -4.40 -9.36 -24.71
CA TRP A 407 -5.86 -9.28 -24.61
C TRP A 407 -6.40 -7.99 -25.25
N LEU A 408 -5.78 -6.85 -24.98
CA LEU A 408 -6.20 -5.57 -25.57
C LEU A 408 -6.12 -5.59 -27.10
N LYS A 409 -5.11 -6.26 -27.66
CA LYS A 409 -4.99 -6.49 -29.10
C LYS A 409 -6.14 -7.34 -29.66
N ILE A 410 -6.56 -8.39 -28.94
CA ILE A 410 -7.71 -9.22 -29.32
C ILE A 410 -9.01 -8.40 -29.26
N LEU A 411 -9.14 -7.56 -28.24
CA LEU A 411 -10.30 -6.70 -28.00
C LEU A 411 -10.32 -5.44 -28.88
N GLY A 412 -9.28 -5.20 -29.69
CA GLY A 412 -9.19 -4.02 -30.57
C GLY A 412 -9.04 -2.70 -29.81
N MET A 413 -8.50 -2.74 -28.59
CA MET A 413 -8.30 -1.56 -27.74
C MET A 413 -6.92 -0.97 -27.90
N LYS A 414 -6.81 0.35 -27.75
CA LYS A 414 -5.52 1.06 -27.62
C LYS A 414 -5.12 1.13 -26.15
N SER A 415 -3.85 0.90 -25.84
CA SER A 415 -3.30 1.05 -24.50
C SER A 415 -2.48 2.33 -24.36
N LEU A 416 -2.48 2.94 -23.17
CA LEU A 416 -1.59 4.04 -22.80
C LEU A 416 -1.26 4.00 -21.31
N GLN A 417 -0.18 4.67 -20.91
CA GLN A 417 0.28 4.74 -19.53
C GLN A 417 0.18 6.18 -19.02
N VAL A 418 -0.57 6.37 -17.93
CA VAL A 418 -0.75 7.66 -17.25
C VAL A 418 -0.66 7.39 -15.76
N HIS A 419 0.47 7.69 -15.13
CA HIS A 419 0.70 7.42 -13.71
C HIS A 419 1.56 8.51 -13.07
N ALA A 420 1.36 8.70 -11.76
CA ALA A 420 2.24 9.38 -10.82
C ALA A 420 2.50 8.41 -9.67
N SER A 421 3.66 8.49 -9.02
CA SER A 421 4.06 7.50 -8.01
C SER A 421 3.48 7.80 -6.63
N GLY A 422 3.45 6.80 -5.75
CA GLY A 422 3.22 7.01 -4.32
C GLY A 422 4.45 7.55 -3.58
N HIS A 423 5.65 7.44 -4.16
CA HIS A 423 6.93 7.68 -3.48
C HIS A 423 7.65 8.94 -4.00
N ALA A 424 8.33 9.61 -3.08
CA ALA A 424 9.14 10.80 -3.36
C ALA A 424 10.25 10.51 -4.39
N GLY A 425 10.29 11.31 -5.46
CA GLY A 425 11.40 11.36 -6.40
C GLY A 425 12.65 12.03 -5.81
N ARG A 426 13.74 12.06 -6.58
CA ARG A 426 15.02 12.62 -6.10
C ARG A 426 14.92 14.08 -5.64
N SER A 427 14.24 14.93 -6.40
CA SER A 427 14.06 16.36 -6.11
C SER A 427 13.31 16.57 -4.79
N GLU A 428 12.23 15.81 -4.58
CA GLU A 428 11.42 15.83 -3.37
C GLU A 428 12.20 15.31 -2.16
N LEU A 429 12.95 14.22 -2.31
CA LEU A 429 13.81 13.69 -1.25
C LEU A 429 14.88 14.71 -0.82
N ILE A 430 15.45 15.47 -1.77
CA ILE A 430 16.36 16.59 -1.47
C ILE A 430 15.64 17.66 -0.64
N GLU A 431 14.42 18.01 -1.00
CA GLU A 431 13.62 18.99 -0.27
C GLU A 431 13.26 18.52 1.15
N ILE A 432 12.80 17.27 1.28
CA ILE A 432 12.53 16.63 2.57
C ILE A 432 13.76 16.65 3.46
N LEU A 433 14.94 16.33 2.91
CA LEU A 433 16.21 16.38 3.66
C LEU A 433 16.58 17.79 4.11
N ARG A 434 16.37 18.81 3.28
CA ARG A 434 16.62 20.22 3.66
C ARG A 434 15.68 20.66 4.78
N ASN A 435 14.40 20.31 4.69
CA ASN A 435 13.40 20.67 5.67
C ASN A 435 13.61 19.91 6.99
N ALA A 436 13.89 18.62 6.95
CA ALA A 436 14.16 17.84 8.16
C ALA A 436 15.54 18.16 8.78
N SER A 437 16.54 18.50 7.95
CA SER A 437 17.93 18.79 8.36
C SER A 437 18.54 17.80 9.39
N PRO A 438 18.45 16.47 9.17
CA PRO A 438 18.98 15.50 10.14
C PRO A 438 20.51 15.50 10.15
N LYS A 439 21.12 15.20 11.30
CA LYS A 439 22.58 14.99 11.40
C LYS A 439 23.02 13.61 10.92
N ARG A 440 22.13 12.61 11.02
CA ARG A 440 22.34 11.22 10.61
C ARG A 440 21.20 10.75 9.74
N LEU A 441 21.51 10.08 8.63
CA LEU A 441 20.53 9.53 7.70
C LEU A 441 20.72 8.02 7.58
N ILE A 442 19.64 7.27 7.71
CA ILE A 442 19.58 5.82 7.55
C ILE A 442 18.70 5.54 6.33
N PRO A 443 19.27 5.09 5.21
CA PRO A 443 18.49 4.63 4.07
C PRO A 443 17.65 3.43 4.44
N ILE A 444 16.35 3.51 4.15
CA ILE A 444 15.43 2.38 4.23
C ILE A 444 14.65 2.28 2.92
N HIS A 445 13.99 1.14 2.70
CA HIS A 445 13.04 0.93 1.61
C HIS A 445 13.60 1.39 0.25
N SER A 446 14.78 0.87 -0.11
CA SER A 446 15.50 1.23 -1.32
C SER A 446 16.45 0.10 -1.73
N GLU A 447 16.46 -0.25 -3.01
CA GLU A 447 17.45 -1.15 -3.62
C GLU A 447 18.79 -0.43 -3.92
N LYS A 448 18.85 0.91 -3.83
CA LYS A 448 20.02 1.74 -4.20
C LYS A 448 20.52 2.65 -3.07
N PRO A 449 20.82 2.13 -1.87
CA PRO A 449 21.18 2.97 -0.73
C PRO A 449 22.50 3.76 -0.92
N SER A 450 23.37 3.34 -1.84
CA SER A 450 24.58 4.10 -2.20
C SER A 450 24.30 5.48 -2.79
N LEU A 451 23.11 5.70 -3.35
CA LEU A 451 22.73 6.99 -3.95
C LEU A 451 22.38 8.05 -2.89
N PHE A 452 22.22 7.67 -1.61
CA PHE A 452 21.96 8.63 -0.54
C PHE A 452 23.17 9.52 -0.24
N ASP A 453 24.41 9.06 -0.50
CA ASP A 453 25.60 9.92 -0.37
C ASP A 453 25.55 11.08 -1.39
N GLU A 454 25.08 10.82 -2.60
CA GLU A 454 24.84 11.86 -3.61
C GLU A 454 23.67 12.76 -3.21
N LEU A 455 22.58 12.17 -2.72
CA LEU A 455 21.40 12.89 -2.27
C LEU A 455 21.72 13.90 -1.16
N ILE A 456 22.52 13.51 -0.17
CA ILE A 456 22.97 14.41 0.92
C ILE A 456 23.81 15.57 0.35
N ARG A 457 24.73 15.29 -0.58
CA ARG A 457 25.55 16.32 -1.23
C ARG A 457 24.69 17.32 -2.00
N ASP A 458 23.72 16.83 -2.77
CA ASP A 458 22.81 17.68 -3.55
C ASP A 458 21.86 18.50 -2.64
N ALA A 459 21.47 17.94 -1.50
CA ALA A 459 20.72 18.66 -0.48
C ALA A 459 21.52 19.79 0.16
N GLY A 460 22.86 19.68 0.20
CA GLY A 460 23.74 20.70 0.76
C GLY A 460 23.69 20.80 2.28
N ILE A 461 23.34 19.69 2.96
CA ILE A 461 23.19 19.62 4.43
C ILE A 461 24.39 18.93 5.08
N ASN A 462 24.67 19.28 6.34
CA ASN A 462 25.68 18.58 7.13
C ASN A 462 25.06 17.31 7.75
N CYS A 463 24.98 16.25 6.95
CA CYS A 463 24.40 14.98 7.35
C CYS A 463 25.38 13.83 7.10
N ARG A 464 25.47 12.90 8.05
CA ARG A 464 26.26 11.68 7.92
C ARG A 464 25.37 10.51 7.51
N LEU A 465 25.71 9.85 6.41
CA LEU A 465 25.08 8.59 6.04
C LEU A 465 25.49 7.48 7.02
N VAL A 466 24.50 6.73 7.51
CA VAL A 466 24.69 5.58 8.37
C VAL A 466 24.41 4.32 7.55
N GLN A 467 25.46 3.56 7.29
CA GLN A 467 25.33 2.30 6.55
C GLN A 467 24.64 1.22 7.39
N ALA A 468 23.84 0.40 6.73
CA ALA A 468 23.10 -0.71 7.33
C ALA A 468 23.96 -1.64 8.18
N SER A 469 25.17 -1.96 7.71
CA SER A 469 26.15 -2.82 8.37
C SER A 469 26.58 -2.31 9.75
N LEU A 470 26.42 -1.00 10.00
CA LEU A 470 26.83 -0.36 11.25
C LEU A 470 25.67 -0.25 12.26
N LEU A 471 24.41 -0.46 11.85
CA LEU A 471 23.23 -0.23 12.70
C LEU A 471 23.21 -1.10 13.96
N ASN A 472 23.71 -2.33 13.87
CA ASN A 472 23.81 -3.24 15.02
C ASN A 472 24.95 -2.88 16.01
N THR A 473 25.79 -1.89 15.67
CA THR A 473 27.01 -1.54 16.42
C THR A 473 27.07 -0.07 16.83
N LEU A 474 26.09 0.74 16.42
CA LEU A 474 26.04 2.16 16.72
C LEU A 474 25.23 2.40 17.99
N ASP A 475 25.86 3.05 18.97
CA ASP A 475 25.12 3.76 20.02
C ASP A 475 24.47 5.00 19.36
N LEU A 476 23.20 4.84 18.96
CA LEU A 476 22.40 5.91 18.35
C LEU A 476 21.95 6.94 19.38
#